data_AF-A0A373DQ61-F1
#
_entry.id   AF-A0A373DQ61-F1
#
_cell.length_a   1.000
_cell.length_b   1.000
_cell.length_c   1.000
_cell.angle_alpha   90.00
_cell.angle_beta   90.00
_cell.angle_gamma   90.00
#
_symmetry.space_group_name_H-M   'P 1'
#
loop_
_entity.id
_entity.type
_entity.pdbx_description
1 polymer ?
#
loop_
_entity_poly.entity_id
_entity_poly.type
_entity_poly.pdbx_seq_one_letter_code
_entity_poly.pdbx_strand_id
1 'polypeptide(L)'
;MVIDTEGDDMAHRISTGERTARGASIGAALTLTTALALGLAGCAPDAGPGPANDSGSKTPSTTKDPAADPDGGSKGSGAADGKPGASDEESWPERDPEGGTPKQTEIPPSFPSGSFAMPPGAVIDDAGERSSTRWFVVLRAGDAAAADAQWQAVIDANGFAVADTAETPEGGVSARLSSAGLTVDALTLPQPDGSVLLSYDLSAVG
;
A
#
# COMPACT_ATOMS: atom_id res chain seq x y z
N MET A 1 30.64 65.60 -7.10
CA MET A 1 31.11 65.23 -5.75
C MET A 1 30.54 63.85 -5.48
N VAL A 2 31.45 62.88 -5.34
CA VAL A 2 31.22 61.44 -5.15
C VAL A 2 31.16 61.18 -3.66
N ILE A 3 30.15 60.48 -3.14
CA ILE A 3 30.15 59.58 -1.96
C ILE A 3 28.89 58.69 -2.12
N ASP A 4 28.95 57.41 -2.49
CA ASP A 4 29.41 56.17 -1.81
C ASP A 4 28.26 55.38 -1.17
N THR A 5 28.46 54.06 -1.10
CA THR A 5 27.51 52.93 -1.01
C THR A 5 27.50 52.39 0.43
N GLU A 6 26.75 51.29 0.65
CA GLU A 6 26.70 50.44 1.86
C GLU A 6 25.90 51.03 3.04
N GLY A 7 25.18 50.27 3.84
CA GLY A 7 25.00 48.84 4.07
C GLY A 7 24.01 48.79 5.25
N ASP A 8 23.10 47.83 5.32
CA ASP A 8 23.30 46.60 6.08
C ASP A 8 22.19 46.50 7.14
N ASP A 9 21.89 45.25 7.45
CA ASP A 9 21.41 44.77 8.74
C ASP A 9 19.92 44.42 8.92
N MET A 10 19.79 43.10 9.04
CA MET A 10 18.62 42.33 9.41
C MET A 10 18.26 42.57 10.88
N ALA A 11 16.98 42.76 11.17
CA ALA A 11 16.47 42.51 12.52
C ALA A 11 15.18 41.69 12.46
N HIS A 12 15.40 40.37 12.39
CA HIS A 12 14.44 39.37 12.86
C HIS A 12 13.97 39.71 14.27
N ARG A 13 12.67 39.98 14.44
CA ARG A 13 12.00 39.89 15.73
C ARG A 13 10.65 39.23 15.58
N ILE A 14 10.62 37.90 15.73
CA ILE A 14 9.44 37.24 16.26
C ILE A 14 9.86 36.34 17.42
N SER A 15 9.31 36.73 18.56
CA SER A 15 9.50 36.26 19.91
C SER A 15 9.16 34.78 20.07
N THR A 16 10.14 33.97 20.48
CA THR A 16 9.92 32.63 21.04
C THR A 16 9.38 32.78 22.46
N GLY A 17 8.12 32.41 22.67
CA GLY A 17 7.51 32.24 24.00
C GLY A 17 7.32 30.76 24.31
N GLU A 18 8.18 30.21 25.14
CA GLU A 18 8.04 28.89 25.76
C GLU A 18 6.83 28.84 26.70
N ARG A 19 5.98 27.82 26.61
CA ARG A 19 5.38 27.18 27.79
C ARG A 19 5.22 25.66 27.60
N THR A 20 5.93 24.98 28.48
CA THR A 20 5.95 23.56 28.82
C THR A 20 4.55 23.02 29.21
N ALA A 21 4.19 21.85 28.69
CA ALA A 21 3.40 20.87 29.42
C ALA A 21 3.84 19.46 29.02
N ARG A 22 4.61 18.84 29.92
CA ARG A 22 5.06 17.45 29.85
C ARG A 22 3.90 16.54 30.27
N GLY A 23 3.42 15.71 29.36
CA GLY A 23 2.63 14.51 29.68
C GLY A 23 3.40 13.30 29.18
N ALA A 24 3.99 12.56 30.10
CA ALA A 24 4.77 11.36 29.81
C ALA A 24 3.83 10.16 29.60
N SER A 25 3.94 9.52 28.43
CA SER A 25 3.49 8.15 28.22
C SER A 25 4.68 7.35 27.69
N ILE A 26 5.01 6.30 28.42
CA ILE A 26 6.20 5.45 28.29
C ILE A 26 5.86 4.24 27.41
N GLY A 27 6.79 3.85 26.52
CA GLY A 27 6.94 2.48 26.01
C GLY A 27 6.32 2.22 24.63
N ALA A 28 6.96 1.56 23.67
CA ALA A 28 8.25 0.88 23.63
C ALA A 28 8.82 0.99 22.20
N ALA A 29 10.10 1.39 22.10
CA ALA A 29 10.82 1.44 20.84
C ALA A 29 11.48 0.08 20.55
N LEU A 30 11.11 -0.56 19.44
CA LEU A 30 11.88 -1.62 18.82
C LEU A 30 12.66 -1.00 17.66
N THR A 31 13.91 -0.63 17.94
CA THR A 31 14.89 -0.20 16.95
C THR A 31 15.40 -1.42 16.19
N LEU A 32 15.11 -1.53 14.89
CA LEU A 32 15.91 -2.35 13.98
C LEU A 32 16.75 -1.41 13.10
N THR A 33 18.01 -1.26 13.50
CA THR A 33 19.03 -0.51 12.77
C THR A 33 19.84 -1.52 11.97
N THR A 34 19.69 -1.53 10.64
CA THR A 34 20.63 -2.27 9.77
C THR A 34 21.28 -1.27 8.83
N ALA A 35 22.54 -0.95 9.13
CA ALA A 35 23.38 -0.07 8.36
C ALA A 35 23.77 -0.72 7.01
N LEU A 36 23.54 0.00 5.90
CA LEU A 36 24.21 -0.27 4.63
C LEU A 36 25.57 0.44 4.63
N ALA A 37 26.65 -0.34 4.63
CA ALA A 37 27.98 0.15 4.33
C ALA A 37 28.30 -0.14 2.85
N LEU A 38 28.40 0.90 2.03
CA LEU A 38 29.01 0.85 0.70
C LEU A 38 30.54 0.77 0.85
N GLY A 39 31.16 -0.18 0.13
CA GLY A 39 32.61 -0.25 -0.03
C GLY A 39 32.99 -0.44 -1.51
N LEU A 40 33.62 0.57 -2.10
CA LEU A 40 34.32 0.51 -3.39
C LEU A 40 35.80 0.86 -3.18
N ALA A 41 36.69 -0.07 -3.57
CA ALA A 41 38.13 0.01 -3.89
C ALA A 41 38.71 -1.41 -3.62
N GLY A 42 39.47 -2.12 -4.45
CA GLY A 42 40.45 -1.76 -5.46
C GLY A 42 41.81 -2.39 -5.07
N CYS A 43 42.39 -3.27 -5.92
CA CYS A 43 43.71 -3.95 -5.83
C CYS A 43 43.86 -5.06 -4.76
N ALA A 44 44.54 -6.21 -4.93
CA ALA A 44 45.43 -6.82 -5.94
C ALA A 44 45.49 -8.36 -5.69
N PRO A 45 46.11 -9.18 -6.58
CA PRO A 45 46.02 -10.65 -6.58
C PRO A 45 47.18 -11.36 -5.84
N ASP A 46 47.05 -12.69 -5.72
CA ASP A 46 48.13 -13.71 -5.72
C ASP A 46 48.42 -14.52 -4.43
N ALA A 47 48.75 -15.80 -4.68
CA ALA A 47 49.25 -16.89 -3.82
C ALA A 47 48.23 -17.75 -3.00
N GLY A 48 47.90 -18.94 -3.55
CA GLY A 48 47.27 -20.08 -2.85
C GLY A 48 48.26 -20.87 -1.96
N PRO A 49 48.23 -22.23 -1.87
CA PRO A 49 47.12 -23.19 -1.88
C PRO A 49 47.01 -23.95 -0.51
N GLY A 50 45.84 -24.51 -0.18
CA GLY A 50 45.65 -25.36 1.01
C GLY A 50 44.33 -26.13 1.00
N PRO A 51 44.25 -27.33 1.61
CA PRO A 51 43.78 -28.54 0.92
C PRO A 51 42.27 -28.80 0.98
N ALA A 52 41.81 -29.52 -0.06
CA ALA A 52 40.56 -30.27 -0.04
C ALA A 52 40.65 -31.46 0.93
N ASN A 53 39.59 -31.66 1.72
CA ASN A 53 39.14 -32.94 2.27
C ASN A 53 37.62 -32.80 2.50
N ASP A 54 36.77 -33.39 1.67
CA ASP A 54 36.33 -34.80 1.64
C ASP A 54 35.10 -35.05 2.54
N SER A 55 34.04 -35.46 1.84
CA SER A 55 32.92 -36.33 2.20
C SER A 55 32.38 -36.36 3.64
N GLY A 56 31.08 -36.06 3.76
CA GLY A 56 30.31 -36.31 4.97
C GLY A 56 28.82 -36.55 4.68
N SER A 57 28.50 -37.50 3.81
CA SER A 57 27.15 -38.08 3.74
C SER A 57 26.78 -38.72 5.07
N LYS A 58 25.62 -38.37 5.64
CA LYS A 58 24.76 -39.28 6.42
C LYS A 58 23.40 -38.63 6.74
N THR A 59 22.40 -39.00 5.96
CA THR A 59 21.04 -39.22 6.46
C THR A 59 21.06 -40.38 7.47
N PRO A 60 20.13 -40.38 8.42
CA PRO A 60 19.24 -41.54 8.49
C PRO A 60 17.76 -41.17 8.65
N SER A 61 16.95 -41.87 7.85
CA SER A 61 15.50 -42.02 7.94
C SER A 61 15.10 -42.87 9.14
N THR A 62 13.91 -42.64 9.71
CA THR A 62 12.98 -43.68 10.24
C THR A 62 11.60 -43.00 10.39
N THR A 63 10.47 -43.28 9.73
CA THR A 63 9.80 -44.48 9.14
C THR A 63 8.65 -45.01 10.02
N LYS A 64 7.48 -45.18 9.34
CA LYS A 64 6.26 -46.00 9.60
C LYS A 64 5.11 -45.36 10.41
N ASP A 65 3.92 -45.08 9.84
CA ASP A 65 2.85 -45.94 9.21
C ASP A 65 2.02 -46.73 10.26
N PRO A 66 0.81 -47.28 9.96
CA PRO A 66 -0.22 -46.97 8.93
C PRO A 66 -1.68 -47.02 9.48
N ALA A 67 -2.68 -46.66 8.67
CA ALA A 67 -4.00 -47.31 8.72
C ALA A 67 -4.74 -47.14 7.37
N ALA A 68 -4.98 -48.27 6.74
CA ALA A 68 -5.78 -48.46 5.54
C ALA A 68 -7.26 -48.62 5.90
N ASP A 69 -8.16 -48.29 4.97
CA ASP A 69 -9.26 -49.19 4.56
C ASP A 69 -9.95 -48.65 3.29
N PRO A 70 -10.72 -49.48 2.55
CA PRO A 70 -10.62 -49.56 1.10
C PRO A 70 -11.97 -49.42 0.37
N ASP A 71 -11.90 -49.53 -0.95
CA ASP A 71 -12.89 -50.11 -1.85
C ASP A 71 -14.33 -49.58 -1.89
N GLY A 72 -14.69 -48.96 -3.02
CA GLY A 72 -16.06 -48.61 -3.35
C GLY A 72 -16.21 -48.17 -4.80
N GLY A 73 -15.97 -49.10 -5.72
CA GLY A 73 -16.12 -48.87 -7.15
C GLY A 73 -17.57 -48.55 -7.56
N SER A 74 -17.71 -47.75 -8.62
CA SER A 74 -18.91 -47.78 -9.45
C SER A 74 -18.57 -47.44 -10.90
N LYS A 75 -18.58 -48.48 -11.73
CA LYS A 75 -18.56 -48.39 -13.20
C LYS A 75 -19.96 -48.00 -13.67
N GLY A 76 -20.03 -46.94 -14.47
CA GLY A 76 -21.24 -46.54 -15.17
C GLY A 76 -20.91 -45.97 -16.55
N SER A 77 -20.59 -46.85 -17.50
CA SER A 77 -20.53 -46.51 -18.92
C SER A 77 -21.96 -46.43 -19.47
N GLY A 78 -22.41 -45.23 -19.81
CA GLY A 78 -23.65 -44.98 -20.53
C GLY A 78 -23.35 -44.10 -21.74
N ALA A 79 -23.10 -44.74 -22.88
CA ALA A 79 -23.11 -44.10 -24.18
C ALA A 79 -24.56 -43.86 -24.58
N ALA A 80 -24.94 -42.60 -24.77
CA ALA A 80 -26.10 -42.21 -25.54
C ALA A 80 -25.72 -40.98 -26.36
N ASP A 81 -25.59 -41.21 -27.67
CA ASP A 81 -25.66 -40.22 -28.72
C ASP A 81 -26.81 -39.23 -28.46
N GLY A 82 -26.43 -38.02 -28.07
CA GLY A 82 -27.31 -36.87 -27.94
C GLY A 82 -26.62 -35.67 -28.56
N LYS A 83 -26.94 -35.43 -29.84
CA LYS A 83 -26.79 -34.21 -30.64
C LYS A 83 -26.21 -32.98 -29.88
N PRO A 84 -25.19 -32.27 -30.40
CA PRO A 84 -24.73 -31.02 -29.83
C PRO A 84 -25.87 -30.00 -29.90
N GLY A 85 -26.65 -29.92 -28.82
CA GLY A 85 -27.44 -28.74 -28.52
C GLY A 85 -26.41 -27.67 -28.23
N ALA A 86 -26.33 -26.70 -29.13
CA ALA A 86 -25.73 -25.42 -28.84
C ALA A 86 -26.11 -25.08 -27.39
N SER A 87 -25.13 -25.05 -26.50
CA SER A 87 -25.31 -24.26 -25.30
C SER A 87 -25.59 -22.88 -25.86
N ASP A 88 -26.86 -22.51 -25.85
CA ASP A 88 -27.29 -21.13 -25.92
C ASP A 88 -26.43 -20.45 -24.86
N GLU A 89 -25.30 -19.93 -25.32
CA GLU A 89 -24.54 -18.90 -24.67
C GLU A 89 -25.61 -17.91 -24.32
N GLU A 90 -26.00 -17.91 -23.04
CA GLU A 90 -26.94 -16.99 -22.46
C GLU A 90 -26.22 -15.65 -22.57
N SER A 91 -26.32 -15.14 -23.79
CA SER A 91 -25.68 -13.97 -24.33
C SER A 91 -26.51 -12.89 -23.69
N TRP A 92 -26.16 -12.63 -22.43
CA TRP A 92 -26.52 -11.40 -21.78
C TRP A 92 -26.26 -10.33 -22.82
N PRO A 93 -27.30 -9.60 -23.25
CA PRO A 93 -27.11 -8.59 -24.29
C PRO A 93 -25.95 -7.75 -23.79
N GLU A 94 -24.92 -7.66 -24.62
CA GLU A 94 -23.77 -6.83 -24.39
C GLU A 94 -24.31 -5.45 -24.06
N ARG A 95 -24.40 -5.15 -22.76
CA ARG A 95 -24.80 -3.84 -22.33
C ARG A 95 -23.66 -2.97 -22.82
N ASP A 96 -23.95 -2.16 -23.82
CA ASP A 96 -23.27 -0.88 -23.98
C ASP A 96 -23.07 -0.34 -22.55
N PRO A 97 -21.88 0.16 -22.17
CA PRO A 97 -21.63 0.70 -20.84
C PRO A 97 -22.45 1.98 -20.64
N GLU A 98 -23.77 1.84 -20.59
CA GLU A 98 -24.74 2.88 -20.32
C GLU A 98 -24.60 3.22 -18.84
N GLY A 99 -23.95 4.34 -18.57
CA GLY A 99 -24.11 5.02 -17.29
C GLY A 99 -23.12 4.61 -16.20
N GLY A 100 -21.87 4.29 -16.56
CA GLY A 100 -20.78 4.58 -15.63
C GLY A 100 -20.83 6.08 -15.30
N THR A 101 -20.97 6.44 -14.03
CA THR A 101 -20.89 7.86 -13.66
C THR A 101 -19.51 8.35 -14.11
N PRO A 102 -19.41 9.45 -14.87
CA PRO A 102 -18.12 9.93 -15.32
C PRO A 102 -17.23 10.14 -14.09
N LYS A 103 -15.95 9.73 -14.19
CA LYS A 103 -14.96 9.97 -13.13
C LYS A 103 -14.97 11.45 -12.77
N GLN A 104 -15.03 11.73 -11.48
CA GLN A 104 -14.98 13.09 -10.97
C GLN A 104 -13.60 13.34 -10.39
N THR A 105 -12.80 14.15 -11.08
CA THR A 105 -11.46 14.51 -10.61
C THR A 105 -11.46 15.72 -9.70
N GLU A 106 -12.63 16.33 -9.47
CA GLU A 106 -12.82 17.47 -8.57
C GLU A 106 -13.34 16.99 -7.21
N ILE A 107 -12.69 17.44 -6.13
CA ILE A 107 -13.12 17.12 -4.76
C ILE A 107 -14.46 17.81 -4.48
N PRO A 108 -15.49 17.10 -3.99
CA PRO A 108 -16.77 17.72 -3.69
C PRO A 108 -16.63 18.79 -2.59
N PRO A 109 -17.40 19.89 -2.62
CA PRO A 109 -17.31 20.95 -1.60
C PRO A 109 -17.59 20.49 -0.16
N SER A 110 -18.32 19.38 0.00
CA SER A 110 -18.63 18.76 1.29
C SER A 110 -17.48 17.91 1.86
N PHE A 111 -16.43 17.65 1.08
CA PHE A 111 -15.32 16.80 1.49
C PHE A 111 -14.65 17.36 2.76
N PRO A 112 -14.24 16.50 3.72
CA PRO A 112 -13.71 16.94 5.01
C PRO A 112 -12.24 17.39 4.91
N SER A 113 -11.93 18.36 4.06
CA SER A 113 -10.56 18.85 3.81
C SER A 113 -9.84 19.40 5.05
N GLY A 114 -10.58 19.75 6.10
CA GLY A 114 -10.01 20.16 7.40
C GLY A 114 -9.52 18.98 8.26
N SER A 115 -10.02 17.77 8.00
CA SER A 115 -9.67 16.54 8.73
C SER A 115 -8.91 15.52 7.87
N PHE A 116 -8.99 15.65 6.54
CA PHE A 116 -8.24 14.88 5.56
C PHE A 116 -7.40 15.82 4.68
N ALA A 117 -6.13 15.98 5.03
CA ALA A 117 -5.12 16.71 4.27
C ALA A 117 -4.62 15.85 3.10
N MET A 118 -4.72 16.41 1.89
CA MET A 118 -4.19 15.79 0.67
C MET A 118 -2.69 16.08 0.54
N PRO A 119 -1.84 15.09 0.19
CA PRO A 119 -0.43 15.33 -0.09
C PRO A 119 -0.24 16.34 -1.24
N PRO A 120 0.77 17.22 -1.18
CA PRO A 120 1.03 18.18 -2.25
C PRO A 120 1.40 17.44 -3.54
N GLY A 121 0.75 17.81 -4.64
CA GLY A 121 1.00 17.20 -5.95
C GLY A 121 0.32 15.85 -6.18
N ALA A 122 -0.52 15.36 -5.26
CA ALA A 122 -1.31 14.15 -5.48
C ALA A 122 -2.24 14.33 -6.69
N VAL A 123 -2.30 13.30 -7.55
CA VAL A 123 -3.19 13.26 -8.71
C VAL A 123 -4.47 12.52 -8.33
N ILE A 124 -5.62 13.20 -8.43
CA ILE A 124 -6.93 12.59 -8.18
C ILE A 124 -7.38 11.86 -9.45
N ASP A 125 -7.64 10.56 -9.32
CA ASP A 125 -8.24 9.73 -10.38
C ASP A 125 -9.77 9.81 -10.33
N ASP A 126 -10.34 9.77 -9.11
CA ASP A 126 -11.77 9.86 -8.86
C ASP A 126 -12.04 10.36 -7.44
N ALA A 127 -13.16 11.00 -7.20
CA ALA A 127 -13.57 11.49 -5.89
C ALA A 127 -15.09 11.67 -5.86
N GLY A 128 -15.67 11.55 -4.67
CA GLY A 128 -17.10 11.79 -4.55
C GLY A 128 -17.65 11.73 -3.15
N GLU A 129 -18.88 12.18 -3.04
CA GLU A 129 -19.69 12.09 -1.83
C GLU A 129 -20.66 10.91 -1.97
N ARG A 130 -20.68 10.03 -0.97
CA ARG A 130 -21.69 8.97 -0.85
C ARG A 130 -22.86 9.41 0.03
N SER A 131 -22.58 10.24 1.03
CA SER A 131 -23.55 10.88 1.91
C SER A 131 -22.90 12.07 2.63
N SER A 132 -23.68 12.84 3.39
CA SER A 132 -23.18 13.99 4.17
C SER A 132 -22.10 13.66 5.22
N THR A 133 -21.85 12.37 5.48
CA THR A 133 -20.83 11.88 6.43
C THR A 133 -19.90 10.83 5.81
N ARG A 134 -20.02 10.57 4.50
CA ARG A 134 -19.21 9.56 3.80
C ARG A 134 -18.75 10.04 2.44
N TRP A 135 -17.46 9.88 2.19
CA TRP A 135 -16.80 10.29 0.95
C TRP A 135 -15.85 9.21 0.48
N PHE A 136 -15.42 9.31 -0.76
CA PHE A 136 -14.28 8.54 -1.25
C PHE A 136 -13.36 9.45 -2.05
N VAL A 137 -12.08 9.09 -2.07
CA VAL A 137 -11.10 9.67 -2.98
C VAL A 137 -10.15 8.58 -3.45
N VAL A 138 -9.89 8.56 -4.75
CA VAL A 138 -8.94 7.67 -5.41
C VAL A 138 -7.82 8.53 -5.96
N LEU A 139 -6.61 8.25 -5.51
CA LEU A 139 -5.42 8.92 -5.99
C LEU A 139 -4.64 7.99 -6.91
N ARG A 140 -3.92 8.55 -7.88
CA ARG A 140 -3.06 7.80 -8.79
C ARG A 140 -1.60 8.12 -8.50
N ALA A 141 -0.82 7.06 -8.30
CA ALA A 141 0.64 7.11 -8.27
C ALA A 141 1.21 6.49 -9.56
N GLY A 142 2.36 6.99 -10.02
CA GLY A 142 2.97 6.55 -11.27
C GLY A 142 3.56 5.13 -11.21
N ASP A 143 3.93 4.68 -10.02
CA ASP A 143 4.51 3.38 -9.74
C ASP A 143 4.33 3.00 -8.25
N ALA A 144 4.76 1.79 -7.87
CA ALA A 144 4.64 1.29 -6.50
C ALA A 144 5.40 2.14 -5.46
N ALA A 145 6.61 2.61 -5.77
CA ALA A 145 7.40 3.41 -4.84
C ALA A 145 6.77 4.79 -4.62
N ALA A 146 6.23 5.40 -5.68
CA ALA A 146 5.43 6.63 -5.57
C ALA A 146 4.16 6.41 -4.75
N ALA A 147 3.51 5.25 -4.88
CA ALA A 147 2.33 4.90 -4.10
C ALA A 147 2.65 4.77 -2.61
N ASP A 148 3.73 4.06 -2.26
CA ASP A 148 4.18 3.91 -0.88
C ASP A 148 4.52 5.27 -0.25
N ALA A 149 5.22 6.13 -0.98
CA ALA A 149 5.55 7.48 -0.53
C ALA A 149 4.27 8.31 -0.29
N GLN A 150 3.31 8.23 -1.20
CA GLN A 150 2.04 8.96 -1.09
C GLN A 150 1.16 8.43 0.05
N TRP A 151 1.10 7.11 0.24
CA TRP A 151 0.41 6.46 1.36
C TRP A 151 0.95 6.94 2.70
N GLN A 152 2.28 6.95 2.88
CA GLN A 152 2.90 7.45 4.11
C GLN A 152 2.67 8.95 4.31
N ALA A 153 2.73 9.76 3.24
CA ALA A 153 2.43 11.17 3.31
C ALA A 153 0.99 11.46 3.79
N VAL A 154 0.00 10.65 3.36
CA VAL A 154 -1.39 10.76 3.87
C VAL A 154 -1.44 10.42 5.36
N ILE A 155 -0.78 9.35 5.80
CA ILE A 155 -0.78 8.96 7.22
C ILE A 155 -0.16 10.06 8.08
N ASP A 156 1.02 10.54 7.72
CA ASP A 156 1.78 11.53 8.49
C ASP A 156 1.07 12.88 8.53
N ALA A 157 0.55 13.36 7.39
CA ALA A 157 -0.12 14.67 7.32
C ALA A 157 -1.42 14.73 8.14
N ASN A 158 -2.08 13.58 8.33
CA ASN A 158 -3.36 13.48 9.02
C ASN A 158 -3.24 12.97 10.45
N GLY A 159 -2.05 12.51 10.85
CA GLY A 159 -1.84 11.86 12.15
C GLY A 159 -2.70 10.61 12.32
N PHE A 160 -2.88 9.83 11.25
CA PHE A 160 -3.69 8.61 11.30
C PHE A 160 -2.98 7.50 12.10
N ALA A 161 -3.72 6.82 12.96
CA ALA A 161 -3.33 5.52 13.50
C ALA A 161 -3.71 4.42 12.50
N VAL A 162 -2.75 3.55 12.19
CA VAL A 162 -2.92 2.43 11.25
C VAL A 162 -3.27 1.15 12.00
N ALA A 163 -4.30 0.43 11.54
CA ALA A 163 -4.74 -0.85 12.05
C ALA A 163 -5.14 -1.79 10.90
N ASP A 164 -5.34 -3.07 11.22
CA ASP A 164 -5.89 -4.09 10.31
C ASP A 164 -5.17 -4.17 8.95
N THR A 165 -3.85 -3.99 8.93
CA THR A 165 -3.06 -4.04 7.70
C THR A 165 -3.00 -5.46 7.14
N ALA A 166 -3.32 -5.62 5.86
CA ALA A 166 -3.26 -6.89 5.15
C ALA A 166 -2.89 -6.71 3.67
N GLU A 167 -2.09 -7.62 3.13
CA GLU A 167 -1.83 -7.71 1.69
C GLU A 167 -3.08 -8.19 0.95
N THR A 168 -3.32 -7.64 -0.24
CA THR A 168 -4.47 -8.01 -1.08
C THR A 168 -4.07 -9.10 -2.08
N PRO A 169 -5.01 -9.91 -2.59
CA PRO A 169 -4.74 -10.92 -3.62
C PRO A 169 -4.07 -10.37 -4.89
N GLU A 170 -4.29 -9.09 -5.18
CA GLU A 170 -3.77 -8.34 -6.32
C GLU A 170 -2.36 -7.76 -6.07
N GLY A 171 -1.76 -8.04 -4.92
CA GLY A 171 -0.43 -7.54 -4.54
C GLY A 171 -0.44 -6.10 -4.01
N GLY A 172 -1.60 -5.58 -3.62
CA GLY A 172 -1.75 -4.31 -2.93
C GLY A 172 -1.73 -4.47 -1.41
N VAL A 173 -2.09 -3.39 -0.71
CA VAL A 173 -2.20 -3.31 0.74
C VAL A 173 -3.54 -2.69 1.10
N SER A 174 -4.22 -3.27 2.07
CA SER A 174 -5.39 -2.69 2.74
C SER A 174 -5.04 -2.36 4.18
N ALA A 175 -5.63 -1.30 4.71
CA ALA A 175 -5.54 -0.97 6.13
C ALA A 175 -6.73 -0.10 6.56
N ARG A 176 -7.02 -0.10 7.85
CA ARG A 176 -7.89 0.88 8.48
C ARG A 176 -7.07 1.99 9.10
N LEU A 177 -7.37 3.23 8.73
CA LEU A 177 -6.76 4.44 9.27
C LEU A 177 -7.79 5.14 10.17
N SER A 178 -7.36 5.67 11.30
CA SER A 178 -8.25 6.35 12.24
C SER A 178 -7.63 7.59 12.85
N SER A 179 -8.42 8.66 12.98
CA SER A 179 -8.07 9.90 13.67
C SER A 179 -9.24 10.35 14.54
N ALA A 180 -9.10 11.50 15.22
CA ALA A 180 -10.14 12.01 16.11
C ALA A 180 -11.50 12.29 15.42
N GLY A 181 -11.51 12.52 14.10
CA GLY A 181 -12.72 12.89 13.35
C GLY A 181 -13.05 12.00 12.16
N LEU A 182 -12.19 11.04 11.80
CA LEU A 182 -12.36 10.20 10.62
C LEU A 182 -11.96 8.75 10.91
N THR A 183 -12.72 7.84 10.31
CA THR A 183 -12.30 6.46 10.03
C THR A 183 -12.17 6.34 8.52
N VAL A 184 -11.06 5.77 8.06
CA VAL A 184 -10.78 5.60 6.63
C VAL A 184 -10.41 4.14 6.37
N ASP A 185 -11.14 3.49 5.47
CA ASP A 185 -10.69 2.21 4.92
C ASP A 185 -9.85 2.52 3.67
N ALA A 186 -8.56 2.19 3.72
CA ALA A 186 -7.58 2.52 2.69
C ALA A 186 -7.12 1.26 1.96
N LEU A 187 -6.93 1.36 0.64
CA LEU A 187 -6.59 0.25 -0.25
C LEU A 187 -5.66 0.72 -1.38
N THR A 188 -4.56 0.01 -1.62
CA THR A 188 -3.76 0.16 -2.83
C THR A 188 -4.12 -0.92 -3.86
N LEU A 189 -4.22 -0.54 -5.13
CA LEU A 189 -4.52 -1.45 -6.23
C LEU A 189 -3.49 -1.27 -7.36
N PRO A 190 -2.50 -2.18 -7.48
CA PRO A 190 -1.60 -2.21 -8.61
C PRO A 190 -2.35 -2.33 -9.94
N GLN A 191 -1.93 -1.57 -10.95
CA GLN A 191 -2.54 -1.56 -12.27
C GLN A 191 -1.63 -2.27 -13.29
N PRO A 192 -2.19 -2.80 -14.40
CA PRO A 192 -1.39 -3.47 -15.44
C PRO A 192 -0.35 -2.58 -16.14
N ASP A 193 -0.55 -1.26 -16.11
CA ASP A 193 0.37 -0.27 -16.67
C ASP A 193 1.54 0.09 -15.73
N GLY A 194 1.61 -0.54 -14.55
CA GLY A 194 2.60 -0.28 -13.52
C GLY A 194 2.23 0.84 -12.56
N SER A 195 1.17 1.60 -12.83
CA SER A 195 0.65 2.60 -11.89
C SER A 195 -0.04 1.93 -10.70
N VAL A 196 -0.32 2.69 -9.65
CA VAL A 196 -1.06 2.20 -8.47
C VAL A 196 -2.14 3.20 -8.11
N LEU A 197 -3.35 2.68 -7.88
CA LEU A 197 -4.46 3.48 -7.34
C LEU A 197 -4.48 3.36 -5.82
N LEU A 198 -4.63 4.48 -5.13
CA LEU A 198 -4.81 4.55 -3.68
C LEU A 198 -6.25 4.99 -3.41
N SER A 199 -7.11 4.05 -3.02
CA SER A 199 -8.50 4.31 -2.69
C SER A 199 -8.63 4.54 -1.18
N TYR A 200 -9.29 5.63 -0.81
CA TYR A 200 -9.64 5.97 0.55
C TYR A 200 -11.16 6.13 0.64
N ASP A 201 -11.83 5.31 1.45
CA ASP A 201 -13.24 5.46 1.79
C ASP A 201 -13.34 6.08 3.20
N LEU A 202 -13.84 7.31 3.29
CA LEU A 202 -13.84 8.12 4.49
C LEU A 202 -15.23 8.13 5.13
N SER A 203 -15.28 7.95 6.44
CA SER A 203 -16.47 8.16 7.25
C SER A 203 -16.16 9.12 8.41
N ALA A 204 -16.99 10.15 8.57
CA ALA A 204 -16.92 11.02 9.74
C ALA A 204 -17.25 10.25 11.02
N VAL A 205 -16.46 10.48 12.07
CA VAL A 205 -16.73 9.97 13.42
C VAL A 205 -17.52 11.04 14.16
N GLY A 206 -18.76 10.73 14.53
CA GLY A 206 -19.69 11.61 15.25
C GLY A 206 -20.16 10.99 16.55
#